data_AF-A0A5E4EYA0-F1
#
_entry.id   AF-A0A5E4EYA0-F1
#
_cell.length_a   1.000
_cell.length_b   1.000
_cell.length_c   1.000
_cell.angle_alpha   90.00
_cell.angle_beta   90.00
_cell.angle_gamma   90.00
#
_symmetry.space_group_name_H-M   'P 1'
#
loop_
_entity.id
_entity.type
_entity.pdbx_description
1 polymer ?
#
loop_
_entity_poly.entity_id
_entity_poly.type
_entity_poly.pdbx_seq_one_letter_code
_entity_poly.pdbx_strand_id
1 'polypeptide(L)' 'METLPRILPQGTVSGSGAQLVTSHIRAAVEGLIKQHFGDEILDELFDLCRKKFEEQPSMYESGMPVNFLAVLKRK' A
#
# COMPACT_ATOMS: atom_id res chain seq x y z
N MET A 1 -11.12 -30.94 0.45
CA MET A 1 -10.39 -29.70 0.14
C MET A 1 -10.88 -28.67 1.11
N GLU A 2 -10.05 -28.33 2.10
CA GLU A 2 -10.44 -27.38 3.15
C GLU A 2 -10.15 -25.97 2.65
N THR A 3 -11.21 -25.25 2.29
CA THR A 3 -11.15 -23.82 1.97
C THR A 3 -10.99 -23.05 3.27
N LEU A 4 -9.76 -22.64 3.57
CA LEU A 4 -9.48 -21.71 4.67
C LEU A 4 -10.17 -20.36 4.38
N PRO A 5 -10.97 -19.82 5.31
CA PRO A 5 -11.52 -18.48 5.16
C PRO A 5 -10.38 -17.49 5.40
N ARG A 6 -9.89 -16.85 4.34
CA ARG A 6 -8.97 -15.71 4.46
C ARG A 6 -9.78 -14.46 4.81
N ILE A 7 -10.42 -14.46 5.97
CA ILE A 7 -10.85 -13.21 6.60
C ILE A 7 -9.62 -12.72 7.34
N LEU A 8 -8.79 -11.92 6.65
CA LEU A 8 -7.94 -10.99 7.38
C LEU A 8 -8.94 -10.05 8.08
N PRO A 9 -8.94 -9.94 9.41
CA PRO A 9 -9.68 -8.87 10.04
C PRO A 9 -9.11 -7.61 9.41
N GLN A 10 -9.93 -6.86 8.68
CA GLN A 10 -9.62 -5.46 8.46
C GLN A 10 -9.63 -4.85 9.85
N GLY A 11 -8.48 -4.93 10.52
CA GLY A 11 -8.22 -4.21 11.74
C GLY A 11 -8.63 -2.78 11.43
N THR A 12 -9.59 -2.30 12.19
CA THR A 12 -10.16 -0.97 12.10
C THR A 12 -9.04 0.06 12.24
N VAL A 13 -8.35 0.36 11.15
CA VAL A 13 -7.58 1.57 10.99
C VAL A 13 -8.63 2.62 10.66
N SER A 14 -8.90 3.49 11.62
CA SER A 14 -9.87 4.59 11.54
C SER A 14 -9.37 5.70 10.60
N GLY A 15 -9.06 5.36 9.34
CA GLY A 15 -8.57 6.26 8.30
C GLY A 15 -9.26 6.02 6.96
N SER A 16 -9.32 7.03 6.09
CA SER A 16 -9.88 6.89 4.74
C SER A 16 -9.11 5.85 3.93
N GLY A 17 -9.73 5.27 2.89
CA GLY A 17 -9.04 4.32 2.01
C GLY A 17 -7.75 4.88 1.40
N ALA A 18 -7.75 6.19 1.12
CA ALA A 18 -6.58 6.97 0.71
C ALA A 18 -5.47 6.97 1.78
N GLN A 19 -5.81 7.18 3.05
CA GLN A 19 -4.84 7.14 4.14
C GLN A 19 -4.23 5.74 4.31
N LEU A 20 -5.05 4.70 4.17
CA LEU A 20 -4.60 3.31 4.25
C LEU A 20 -3.58 2.99 3.14
N VAL A 21 -3.92 3.28 1.88
CA VAL A 21 -3.03 2.99 0.74
C VAL A 21 -1.74 3.82 0.80
N THR A 22 -1.81 5.10 1.16
CA THR A 22 -0.62 5.94 1.32
C THR A 22 0.29 5.41 2.42
N SER A 23 -0.27 4.93 3.54
CA SER A 23 0.53 4.37 4.64
C SER A 23 1.25 3.09 4.21
N HIS A 24 0.60 2.22 3.44
CA HIS A 24 1.24 1.03 2.87
C HIS A 24 2.36 1.37 1.90
N ILE A 25 2.13 2.35 1.00
CA ILE A 25 3.16 2.82 0.06
C ILE A 25 4.34 3.40 0.85
N ARG A 26 4.08 4.27 1.84
CA ARG A 26 5.11 4.86 2.69
C ARG A 26 5.97 3.80 3.36
N ALA A 27 5.36 2.81 4.01
CA ALA A 27 6.08 1.70 4.62
C ALA A 27 6.96 0.90 3.64
N ALA A 28 6.56 0.80 2.37
CA ALA A 28 7.30 0.04 1.35
C ALA A 28 8.49 0.80 0.76
N VAL A 29 8.40 2.13 0.60
CA VAL A 29 9.37 2.91 -0.20
C VAL A 29 10.07 4.06 0.53
N GLU A 30 9.64 4.43 1.75
CA GLU A 30 10.20 5.58 2.48
C GLU A 30 11.72 5.50 2.60
N GLY A 31 12.27 4.32 2.93
CA GLY A 31 13.73 4.14 3.03
C GLY A 31 14.47 4.49 1.74
N LEU A 32 13.94 4.08 0.59
CA LEU A 32 14.54 4.37 -0.72
C LEU A 32 14.46 5.87 -1.06
N ILE A 33 13.32 6.49 -0.79
CA ILE A 33 13.11 7.92 -1.02
C ILE A 33 14.03 8.73 -0.12
N LYS A 34 14.12 8.38 1.17
CA LYS A 34 15.02 9.00 2.14
C LYS A 34 16.48 8.92 1.71
N GLN A 35 16.92 7.76 1.23
CA GLN A 35 18.29 7.57 0.75
C GLN A 35 18.63 8.45 -0.46
N HIS A 36 17.66 8.79 -1.30
CA HIS A 36 17.93 9.56 -2.52
C HIS A 36 17.70 11.06 -2.35
N PHE A 37 16.70 11.46 -1.56
CA PHE A 37 16.23 12.84 -1.48
C PHE A 37 16.38 13.49 -0.10
N GLY A 38 16.77 12.74 0.93
CA GLY A 38 16.76 13.22 2.31
C GLY A 38 15.42 12.96 3.02
N ASP A 39 15.37 13.27 4.32
CA ASP A 39 14.16 13.08 5.13
C ASP A 39 13.25 14.31 5.18
N GLU A 40 13.75 15.48 4.80
CA GLU A 40 13.02 16.75 4.88
C GLU A 40 11.75 16.76 4.02
N ILE A 41 11.71 15.95 2.96
CA ILE A 41 10.59 15.92 2.00
C ILE A 41 9.50 14.90 2.34
N LEU A 42 9.75 13.95 3.25
CA LEU A 42 8.94 12.74 3.36
C LEU A 42 7.49 13.05 3.76
N ASP A 43 7.30 13.91 4.75
CA ASP A 43 5.97 14.22 5.26
C ASP A 43 5.12 14.95 4.23
N GLU A 44 5.68 15.98 3.57
CA GLU A 44 4.99 16.69 2.50
C GLU A 44 4.67 15.77 1.32
N LEU A 45 5.62 14.92 0.91
CA LEU A 45 5.44 13.99 -0.20
C LEU A 45 4.28 13.01 0.05
N PHE A 46 4.23 12.39 1.22
CA PHE A 46 3.18 11.43 1.53
C PHE A 46 1.84 12.11 1.83
N ASP A 47 1.83 13.34 2.32
CA ASP A 47 0.61 14.16 2.41
C ASP A 47 0.02 14.48 1.04
N LEU A 48 0.86 14.87 0.07
CA LEU A 48 0.45 15.07 -1.33
C LEU A 48 -0.03 13.78 -1.97
N CYS A 49 0.63 12.66 -1.68
CA CYS A 49 0.23 11.34 -2.15
C CYS A 49 -1.17 10.96 -1.63
N ARG A 50 -1.45 11.18 -0.33
CA ARG A 50 -2.78 10.97 0.26
C ARG A 50 -3.84 11.83 -0.42
N LYS A 51 -3.60 13.13 -0.56
CA LYS A 51 -4.55 14.06 -1.21
C LYS A 51 -4.87 13.61 -2.64
N LYS A 52 -3.87 13.14 -3.38
CA LYS A 52 -4.08 12.64 -4.75
C LYS A 52 -4.96 11.38 -4.81
N PHE A 53 -4.85 10.50 -3.82
CA PHE A 53 -5.77 9.36 -3.71
C PHE A 53 -7.17 9.77 -3.24
N GLU A 54 -7.30 10.80 -2.41
CA GLU A 54 -8.61 11.37 -2.03
C GLU A 54 -9.33 12.01 -3.23
N GLU A 55 -8.58 12.68 -4.11
CA GLU A 55 -9.10 13.25 -5.37
C GLU A 55 -9.54 12.17 -6.36
N GLN A 56 -8.85 11.02 -6.39
CA GLN A 56 -9.14 9.92 -7.32
C GLN A 56 -9.22 8.55 -6.62
N PRO A 57 -10.35 8.25 -5.94
CA PRO A 57 -10.53 6.98 -5.24
C PRO A 57 -10.40 5.74 -6.12
N SER A 58 -10.79 5.84 -7.39
CA SER A 58 -10.71 4.76 -8.38
C SER A 58 -9.30 4.17 -8.54
N MET A 59 -8.25 4.94 -8.26
CA MET A 59 -6.85 4.50 -8.34
C MET A 59 -6.54 3.37 -7.35
N TYR A 60 -7.15 3.37 -6.17
CA TYR A 60 -6.93 2.35 -5.15
C TYR A 60 -8.13 1.43 -4.93
N GLU A 61 -9.33 1.83 -5.35
CA GLU A 61 -10.53 0.99 -5.28
C GLU A 61 -10.61 -0.05 -6.40
N SER A 62 -10.13 0.27 -7.61
CA SER A 62 -10.20 -0.65 -8.76
C SER A 62 -9.00 -1.60 -8.86
N GLY A 63 -7.94 -1.36 -8.08
CA GLY A 63 -6.68 -2.08 -8.16
C GLY A 63 -6.65 -3.33 -7.30
N MET A 64 -7.17 -4.46 -7.79
CA MET A 64 -6.71 -5.74 -7.27
C MET A 64 -5.23 -5.90 -7.63
N PRO A 65 -4.32 -6.08 -6.66
CA PRO A 65 -2.92 -6.27 -6.98
C PRO A 65 -2.77 -7.51 -7.86
N VAL A 66 -1.96 -7.40 -8.92
CA VAL A 66 -1.59 -8.56 -9.74
C VAL A 66 -0.63 -9.41 -8.92
N ASN A 67 -1.14 -10.48 -8.33
CA ASN A 67 -0.35 -11.41 -7.53
C ASN A 67 0.11 -12.56 -8.40
N PHE A 68 1.42 -12.67 -8.62
CA PHE A 68 2.03 -13.84 -9.25
C PHE A 68 2.38 -14.88 -8.18
N LEU A 69 1.84 -16.08 -8.31
CA LEU A 69 2.21 -17.23 -7.49
C LEU A 69 2.97 -18.24 -8.35
N ALA A 70 4.23 -18.50 -7.99
CA ALA A 70 5.05 -19.53 -8.61
C ALA A 70 5.35 -20.64 -7.60
N VAL A 71 5.05 -21.89 -7.97
CA VAL A 71 5.43 -23.08 -7.20
C VAL A 71 6.63 -23.72 -7.88
N LEU A 72 7.75 -23.71 -7.18
CA LEU A 72 9.03 -24.18 -7.71
C LEU A 72 9.44 -25.48 -7.01
N LYS A 73 10.03 -26.39 -7.77
CA LYS A 73 10.68 -27.59 -7.25
C LYS A 73 12.16 -27.51 -7.59
N ARG A 74 13.02 -27.78 -6.59
CA ARG A 74 14.46 -27.93 -6.80
C ARG A 74 14.69 -29.04 -7.83
N LYS A 75 15.50 -28.77 -8.87
CA LYS A 75 15.99 -29.83 -9.75
C LYS A 75 16.94 -30.74 -8.98
#